data_AF-A0A661N7F7-F1
#
_entry.id   AF-A0A661N7F7-F1
#
_cell.length_a   1.000
_cell.length_b   1.000
_cell.length_c   1.000
_cell.angle_alpha   90.00
_cell.angle_beta   90.00
_cell.angle_gamma   90.00
#
_symmetry.space_group_name_H-M   'P 1'
#
loop_
_entity.id
_entity.type
_entity.pdbx_description
1 polymer ?
#
loop_
_entity_poly.entity_id
_entity_poly.type
_entity_poly.pdbx_seq_one_letter_code
_entity_poly.pdbx_strand_id
1 'polypeptide(L)'
;MSRDVGVGQLVEELEQRGDRLPFEIGAFVALEACEGLLQESVKLAADDVRVTLDGSVVVAGSAQRAEPDEAARSLVSVLARLLVAAGPGVPPYLLQLVHEAETGQSPRDLRHLHDAIEASLIPINRGASRRVLARLVRDSDRPPAPEVPQVDPRELDAELDELLRDPASRTLEPAQAGSPSQADEGPITERIRMPTGGASRTGTAADTGTGPDPGTATGTDTGSDTGADAAA
;
A
#
# COMPACT_ATOMS: atom_id res chain seq x y z
N MET A 1 -16.62 -1.59 -13.96
CA MET A 1 -16.85 -2.28 -12.67
C MET A 1 -15.56 -2.15 -11.90
N SER A 2 -15.58 -1.49 -10.74
CA SER A 2 -14.38 -1.39 -9.89
C SER A 2 -14.16 -2.76 -9.26
N ARG A 3 -13.03 -3.40 -9.57
CA ARG A 3 -12.69 -4.70 -9.00
C ARG A 3 -11.95 -4.45 -7.68
N ASP A 4 -12.55 -4.88 -6.58
CA ASP A 4 -11.85 -4.98 -5.31
C ASP A 4 -11.15 -6.33 -5.28
N VAL A 5 -9.89 -6.37 -4.87
CA VAL A 5 -9.07 -7.60 -4.87
C VAL A 5 -8.92 -8.09 -3.42
N GLY A 6 -9.20 -9.37 -3.18
CA GLY A 6 -8.97 -9.98 -1.88
C GLY A 6 -7.48 -10.00 -1.55
N VAL A 7 -7.10 -9.83 -0.29
CA VAL A 7 -5.70 -9.80 0.11
C VAL A 7 -5.02 -11.15 -0.15
N GLY A 8 -5.74 -12.27 0.02
CA GLY A 8 -5.26 -13.59 -0.37
C GLY A 8 -4.90 -13.64 -1.86
N GLN A 9 -5.82 -13.20 -2.71
CA GLN A 9 -5.60 -13.08 -4.15
C GLN A 9 -4.42 -12.16 -4.50
N LEU A 10 -4.32 -10.98 -3.88
CA LEU A 10 -3.25 -10.02 -4.16
C LEU A 10 -1.86 -10.61 -3.86
N VAL A 11 -1.72 -11.32 -2.74
CA VAL A 11 -0.49 -12.01 -2.37
C VAL A 11 -0.13 -13.07 -3.40
N GLU A 12 -1.09 -13.90 -3.80
CA GLU A 12 -0.88 -14.96 -4.80
C GLU A 12 -0.44 -14.38 -6.16
N GLU A 13 -1.05 -13.27 -6.59
CA GLU A 13 -0.70 -12.58 -7.84
C GLU A 13 0.72 -11.98 -7.79
N LEU A 14 1.15 -11.44 -6.64
CA LEU A 14 2.52 -10.94 -6.45
C LEU A 14 3.54 -12.08 -6.46
N GLU A 15 3.25 -13.18 -5.75
CA GLU A 15 4.13 -14.35 -5.72
C GLU A 15 4.34 -14.97 -7.11
N GLN A 16 3.26 -15.07 -7.90
CA GLN A 16 3.33 -15.57 -9.29
C GLN A 16 4.23 -14.72 -10.19
N ARG A 17 4.40 -13.44 -9.87
CA ARG A 17 5.27 -12.50 -10.61
C ARG A 17 6.70 -12.44 -10.07
N GLY A 18 7.00 -13.18 -9.00
CA GLY A 18 8.29 -13.11 -8.30
C GLY A 18 8.44 -11.87 -7.40
N ASP A 19 7.36 -11.11 -7.20
CA ASP A 19 7.33 -9.96 -6.30
C ASP A 19 7.00 -10.38 -4.86
N ARG A 20 7.15 -9.45 -3.92
CA ARG A 20 6.81 -9.60 -2.51
C ARG A 20 6.07 -8.36 -2.00
N LEU A 21 5.17 -8.56 -1.05
CA LEU A 21 4.48 -7.46 -0.39
C LEU A 21 5.41 -6.84 0.65
N PRO A 22 5.73 -5.53 0.64
CA PRO A 22 6.51 -4.95 1.74
C PRO A 22 5.80 -5.16 3.09
N PHE A 23 6.54 -5.49 4.15
CA PHE A 23 5.93 -5.84 5.43
C PHE A 23 5.11 -4.67 6.00
N GLU A 24 5.54 -3.43 5.78
CA GLU A 24 4.84 -2.23 6.20
C GLU A 24 3.46 -2.13 5.54
N ILE A 25 3.35 -2.59 4.30
CA ILE A 25 2.09 -2.60 3.56
C ILE A 25 1.19 -3.72 4.09
N GLY A 26 1.74 -4.91 4.36
CA GLY A 26 0.99 -6.00 5.00
C GLY A 26 0.47 -5.61 6.39
N ALA A 27 1.32 -5.02 7.23
CA ALA A 27 0.92 -4.53 8.54
C ALA A 27 -0.09 -3.37 8.45
N PHE A 28 0.04 -2.47 7.47
CA PHE A 28 -0.95 -1.42 7.22
C PHE A 28 -2.32 -1.98 6.81
N VAL A 29 -2.35 -3.02 5.97
CA VAL A 29 -3.60 -3.72 5.62
C VAL A 29 -4.25 -4.33 6.85
N ALA A 30 -3.48 -5.00 7.71
CA ALA A 30 -3.99 -5.53 8.97
C ALA A 30 -4.49 -4.42 9.91
N LEU A 31 -3.81 -3.27 9.96
CA LEU A 31 -4.23 -2.12 10.76
C LEU A 31 -5.60 -1.58 10.31
N GLU A 32 -5.79 -1.29 9.03
CA GLU A 32 -7.08 -0.76 8.53
C GLU A 32 -8.19 -1.81 8.63
N ALA A 33 -7.87 -3.11 8.46
CA ALA A 33 -8.82 -4.19 8.75
C ALA A 33 -9.22 -4.22 10.24
N CYS A 34 -8.26 -4.02 11.15
CA CYS A 34 -8.50 -3.93 12.58
C CYS A 34 -9.44 -2.76 12.94
N GLU A 35 -9.25 -1.61 12.30
CA GLU A 35 -10.14 -0.45 12.45
C GLU A 35 -11.57 -0.75 12.01
N GLY A 36 -11.75 -1.52 10.93
CA GLY A 36 -13.06 -2.04 10.54
C GLY A 36 -13.66 -2.98 11.58
N LEU A 37 -12.86 -3.89 12.15
CA LEU A 37 -13.30 -4.83 13.19
C LEU A 37 -13.67 -4.15 14.52
N LEU A 38 -13.09 -2.99 14.82
CA LEU A 38 -13.47 -2.17 15.97
C LEU A 38 -14.87 -1.56 15.82
N GLN A 39 -15.37 -1.44 14.59
CA GLN A 39 -16.75 -1.00 14.31
C GLN A 39 -17.72 -2.17 14.30
N GLU A 40 -17.34 -3.27 13.64
CA GLU A 40 -18.13 -4.50 13.58
C GLU A 40 -17.25 -5.73 13.69
N SER A 41 -17.42 -6.50 14.78
CA SER A 41 -16.66 -7.73 14.99
C SER A 41 -17.16 -8.85 14.07
N VAL A 42 -16.33 -9.19 13.09
CA VAL A 42 -16.54 -10.31 12.17
C VAL A 42 -15.33 -11.22 12.16
N LYS A 43 -15.55 -12.49 11.80
CA LYS A 43 -14.48 -13.45 11.54
C LYS A 43 -13.92 -13.21 10.14
N LEU A 44 -12.61 -13.01 10.05
CA LEU A 44 -11.92 -12.77 8.79
C LEU A 44 -11.26 -14.04 8.22
N ALA A 45 -11.51 -14.32 6.96
CA ALA A 45 -10.57 -14.99 6.07
C ALA A 45 -9.72 -13.96 5.30
N ALA A 46 -8.64 -14.40 4.67
CA ALA A 46 -7.75 -13.52 3.90
C ALA A 46 -8.47 -12.81 2.74
N ASP A 47 -9.46 -13.45 2.13
CA ASP A 47 -10.23 -12.86 1.02
C ASP A 47 -11.40 -11.98 1.48
N ASP A 48 -11.72 -12.00 2.78
CA ASP A 48 -12.68 -11.06 3.37
C ASP A 48 -12.07 -9.68 3.55
N VAL A 49 -10.73 -9.57 3.60
CA VAL A 49 -10.04 -8.28 3.56
C VAL A 49 -9.76 -7.95 2.10
N ARG A 50 -10.27 -6.81 1.62
CA ARG A 50 -10.18 -6.41 0.22
C ARG A 50 -9.49 -5.07 0.07
N VAL A 51 -8.72 -4.95 -0.99
CA VAL A 51 -8.06 -3.71 -1.40
C VAL A 51 -8.76 -3.19 -2.66
N THR A 52 -9.23 -1.96 -2.59
CA THR A 52 -9.92 -1.28 -3.68
C THR A 52 -8.90 -0.63 -4.65
N LEU A 53 -9.37 -0.18 -5.82
CA LEU A 53 -8.52 0.48 -6.84
C LEU A 53 -7.89 1.80 -6.41
N ASP A 54 -8.39 2.44 -5.35
CA ASP A 54 -7.81 3.65 -4.76
C ASP A 54 -6.82 3.34 -3.62
N GLY A 55 -6.66 2.07 -3.28
CA GLY A 55 -5.78 1.58 -2.23
C GLY A 55 -6.40 1.59 -0.84
N SER A 56 -7.69 1.85 -0.70
CA SER A 56 -8.42 1.69 0.56
C SER A 56 -8.63 0.20 0.88
N VAL A 57 -8.57 -0.12 2.17
CA VAL A 57 -8.79 -1.47 2.69
C VAL A 57 -10.20 -1.55 3.26
N VAL A 58 -10.95 -2.57 2.87
CA VAL A 58 -12.32 -2.80 3.33
C VAL A 58 -12.51 -4.25 3.76
N VAL A 59 -13.35 -4.46 4.76
CA VAL A 59 -13.80 -5.79 5.16
C VAL A 59 -15.08 -6.13 4.38
N ALA A 60 -15.13 -7.29 3.76
CA ALA A 60 -16.26 -7.74 2.96
C ALA A 60 -17.51 -7.90 3.84
N GLY A 61 -18.64 -7.33 3.42
CA GLY A 61 -19.91 -7.44 4.15
C GLY A 61 -20.51 -8.85 4.18
N SER A 62 -19.90 -9.82 3.48
CA SER A 62 -20.24 -11.24 3.56
C SER A 62 -19.59 -11.97 4.75
N ALA A 63 -18.64 -11.32 5.45
CA ALA A 63 -17.96 -11.91 6.59
C ALA A 63 -18.95 -12.23 7.72
N GLN A 64 -18.75 -13.38 8.37
CA GLN A 64 -19.63 -13.84 9.43
C GLN A 64 -19.39 -13.04 10.71
N ARG A 65 -20.44 -12.47 11.30
CA ARG A 65 -20.36 -11.84 12.63
C ARG A 65 -19.82 -12.82 13.66
N ALA A 66 -18.92 -12.34 14.51
CA ALA A 66 -18.23 -13.15 15.50
C ALA A 66 -18.00 -12.38 16.80
N GLU A 67 -17.68 -13.11 17.86
CA GLU A 67 -17.25 -12.50 19.12
C GLU A 67 -15.91 -11.77 18.94
N PRO A 68 -15.64 -10.68 19.70
CA PRO A 68 -14.41 -9.89 19.57
C PRO A 68 -13.12 -10.71 19.64
N ASP A 69 -13.08 -11.73 20.49
CA ASP A 69 -11.92 -12.63 20.64
C ASP A 69 -11.71 -13.54 19.42
N GLU A 70 -12.77 -13.92 18.73
CA GLU A 70 -12.68 -14.66 17.47
C GLU A 70 -12.25 -13.73 16.32
N ALA A 71 -12.79 -12.52 16.27
CA ALA A 71 -12.37 -11.48 15.32
C ALA A 71 -10.87 -11.17 15.47
N ALA A 72 -10.39 -10.96 16.71
CA ALA A 72 -8.98 -10.72 17.03
C ALA A 72 -8.06 -11.87 16.56
N ARG A 73 -8.44 -13.12 16.85
CA ARG A 73 -7.68 -14.29 16.37
C ARG A 73 -7.63 -14.38 14.85
N SER A 74 -8.76 -14.14 14.19
CA SER A 74 -8.84 -14.17 12.73
C SER A 74 -8.01 -13.05 12.08
N LEU A 75 -7.96 -11.86 12.68
CA LEU A 75 -7.09 -10.76 12.25
C LEU A 75 -5.61 -11.14 12.37
N VAL A 76 -5.20 -11.76 13.48
CA VAL A 76 -3.83 -12.24 13.63
C VAL A 76 -3.48 -13.27 12.55
N SER A 77 -4.41 -14.16 12.20
CA SER A 77 -4.19 -15.12 11.10
C SER A 77 -3.98 -14.41 9.76
N VAL A 78 -4.73 -13.34 9.48
CA VAL A 78 -4.52 -12.50 8.29
C VAL A 78 -3.15 -11.82 8.34
N LEU A 79 -2.79 -11.20 9.46
CA LEU A 79 -1.48 -10.57 9.64
C LEU A 79 -0.34 -11.58 9.44
N ALA A 80 -0.43 -12.77 10.03
CA ALA A 80 0.56 -13.83 9.88
C ALA A 80 0.79 -14.17 8.40
N ARG A 81 -0.29 -14.35 7.63
CA ARG A 81 -0.20 -14.61 6.18
C ARG A 81 0.48 -13.47 5.44
N LEU A 82 0.16 -12.22 5.78
CA LEU A 82 0.76 -11.03 5.16
C LEU A 82 2.26 -10.90 5.48
N LEU A 83 2.67 -11.22 6.71
CA LEU A 83 4.07 -11.19 7.10
C LEU A 83 4.89 -12.30 6.44
N VAL A 84 4.31 -13.50 6.26
CA VAL A 84 4.94 -14.58 5.49
C VAL A 84 5.13 -14.16 4.02
N ALA A 85 4.11 -13.54 3.42
CA ALA A 85 4.17 -13.01 2.05
C ALA A 85 5.19 -11.88 1.88
N ALA A 86 5.55 -11.20 2.96
CA ALA A 86 6.54 -10.13 2.92
C ALA A 86 8.00 -10.61 2.86
N GLY A 87 8.26 -11.83 3.34
CA GLY A 87 9.60 -12.40 3.33
C GLY A 87 10.53 -11.77 4.39
N PRO A 88 11.85 -11.71 4.14
CA PRO A 88 12.82 -11.28 5.15
C PRO A 88 12.70 -9.78 5.46
N GLY A 89 13.06 -9.39 6.69
CA GLY A 89 13.07 -7.99 7.13
C GLY A 89 11.87 -7.56 7.98
N VAL A 90 10.94 -8.47 8.26
CA VAL A 90 9.84 -8.21 9.20
C VAL A 90 10.38 -7.89 10.60
N PRO A 91 9.94 -6.78 11.23
CA PRO A 91 10.32 -6.44 12.60
C PRO A 91 10.03 -7.57 13.58
N PRO A 92 10.98 -7.95 14.47
CA PRO A 92 10.79 -9.06 15.42
C PRO A 92 9.55 -8.92 16.30
N TYR A 93 9.16 -7.69 16.63
CA TYR A 93 7.98 -7.40 17.44
C TYR A 93 6.66 -7.86 16.77
N LEU A 94 6.54 -7.74 15.44
CA LEU A 94 5.36 -8.21 14.70
C LEU A 94 5.29 -9.74 14.68
N LEU A 95 6.44 -10.42 14.56
CA LEU A 95 6.52 -11.87 14.64
C LEU A 95 6.18 -12.37 16.05
N GLN A 96 6.65 -11.67 17.08
CA GLN A 96 6.30 -11.96 18.48
C GLN A 96 4.80 -11.81 18.72
N LEU A 97 4.17 -10.76 18.18
CA LEU A 97 2.73 -10.53 18.29
C LEU A 97 1.91 -11.70 17.69
N VAL A 98 2.31 -12.22 16.53
CA VAL A 98 1.68 -13.40 15.93
C VAL A 98 1.90 -14.64 16.79
N HIS A 99 3.13 -14.86 17.25
CA HIS A 99 3.49 -16.03 18.05
C HIS A 99 2.74 -16.11 19.40
N GLU A 100 2.62 -14.99 20.11
CA GLU A 100 1.91 -14.92 21.39
C GLU A 100 0.41 -15.22 21.24
N ALA A 101 -0.18 -14.80 20.13
CA ALA A 101 -1.58 -15.04 19.82
C ALA A 101 -1.84 -16.52 19.42
N GLU A 102 -0.92 -17.17 18.70
CA GLU A 102 -1.02 -18.61 18.38
C GLU A 102 -0.85 -19.51 19.61
N THR A 103 0.06 -19.13 20.52
CA THR A 103 0.37 -19.91 21.73
C THR A 103 -0.64 -19.69 22.86
N GLY A 104 -1.57 -18.74 22.71
CA GLY A 104 -2.56 -18.39 23.73
C GLY A 104 -1.96 -17.79 25.01
N GLN A 105 -0.68 -17.40 24.97
CA GLN A 105 0.06 -16.84 26.10
C GLN A 105 -0.47 -15.47 26.52
N SER A 106 -1.15 -14.75 25.61
CA SER A 106 -1.77 -13.47 25.88
C SER A 106 -2.95 -13.23 24.92
N PRO A 107 -4.20 -13.50 25.35
CA PRO A 107 -5.37 -13.08 24.59
C PRO A 107 -5.32 -11.55 24.47
N ARG A 108 -5.16 -11.05 23.25
CA ARG A 108 -5.19 -9.60 22.99
C ARG A 108 -6.56 -9.27 22.39
N ASP A 109 -7.24 -8.32 23.01
CA ASP A 109 -8.42 -7.73 22.39
C ASP A 109 -8.04 -6.93 21.13
N LEU A 110 -9.04 -6.55 20.33
CA LEU A 110 -8.83 -5.81 19.09
C LEU A 110 -8.13 -4.46 19.30
N ARG A 111 -8.34 -3.80 20.44
CA ARG A 111 -7.73 -2.49 20.72
C ARG A 111 -6.24 -2.62 21.02
N HIS A 112 -5.85 -3.61 21.80
CA HIS A 112 -4.44 -3.92 22.05
C HIS A 112 -3.73 -4.38 20.77
N LEU A 113 -4.40 -5.12 19.90
CA LEU A 113 -3.86 -5.48 18.58
C LEU A 113 -3.66 -4.25 17.70
N HIS A 114 -4.66 -3.37 17.63
CA HIS A 114 -4.56 -2.10 16.90
C HIS A 114 -3.33 -1.30 17.35
N ASP A 115 -3.22 -1.02 18.65
CA ASP A 115 -2.16 -0.18 19.20
C ASP A 115 -0.77 -0.82 19.00
N ALA A 116 -0.68 -2.14 19.09
CA ALA A 116 0.57 -2.86 18.85
C ALA A 116 0.99 -2.84 17.37
N ILE A 117 0.05 -3.03 16.45
CA ILE A 117 0.33 -2.95 15.00
C ILE A 117 0.70 -1.51 14.64
N GLU A 118 -0.03 -0.51 15.12
CA GLU A 118 0.26 0.90 14.87
C GLU A 118 1.64 1.30 15.42
N ALA A 119 1.99 0.87 16.63
CA ALA A 119 3.32 1.12 17.21
C ALA A 119 4.47 0.48 16.42
N SER A 120 4.21 -0.64 15.73
CA SER A 120 5.20 -1.29 14.85
C SER A 120 5.45 -0.51 13.55
N LEU A 121 4.47 0.29 13.15
CA LEU A 121 4.50 1.13 11.97
C LEU A 121 4.94 2.53 12.40
N ILE A 122 6.26 2.73 12.63
CA ILE A 122 6.91 4.06 12.82
C ILE A 122 6.15 5.09 11.97
N PRO A 123 5.80 6.29 12.51
CA PRO A 123 4.70 7.12 12.01
C PRO A 123 4.39 6.93 10.53
N ILE A 124 3.41 6.06 10.25
CA ILE A 124 3.16 5.64 8.88
C ILE A 124 2.42 6.72 8.11
N ASN A 125 2.94 7.06 6.93
CA ASN A 125 2.20 7.89 6.01
C ASN A 125 1.10 7.04 5.36
N ARG A 126 -0.09 7.00 5.98
CA ARG A 126 -1.26 6.25 5.48
C ARG A 126 -1.56 6.55 4.02
N GLY A 127 -1.42 7.80 3.59
CA GLY A 127 -1.58 8.20 2.20
C GLY A 127 -0.55 7.56 1.26
N ALA A 128 0.69 7.39 1.71
CA ALA A 128 1.71 6.66 0.95
C ALA A 128 1.39 5.18 0.85
N SER A 129 1.00 4.54 1.96
CA SER A 129 0.63 3.12 1.97
C SER A 129 -0.55 2.83 1.05
N ARG A 130 -1.60 3.68 1.06
CA ARG A 130 -2.72 3.59 0.11
C ARG A 130 -2.27 3.76 -1.34
N ARG A 131 -1.37 4.70 -1.64
CA ARG A 131 -0.80 4.83 -3.00
C ARG A 131 -0.04 3.59 -3.45
N VAL A 132 0.71 2.96 -2.54
CA VAL A 132 1.42 1.70 -2.84
C VAL A 132 0.41 0.58 -3.10
N LEU A 133 -0.61 0.41 -2.25
CA LEU A 133 -1.67 -0.56 -2.46
C LEU A 133 -2.41 -0.35 -3.78
N ALA A 134 -2.81 0.88 -4.09
CA ALA A 134 -3.47 1.22 -5.35
C ALA A 134 -2.61 0.86 -6.57
N ARG A 135 -1.29 1.03 -6.46
CA ARG A 135 -0.35 0.61 -7.50
C ARG A 135 -0.30 -0.91 -7.61
N LEU A 136 -0.17 -1.63 -6.50
CA LEU A 136 -0.11 -3.09 -6.50
C LEU A 136 -1.36 -3.72 -7.13
N VAL A 137 -2.56 -3.23 -6.77
CA VAL A 137 -3.82 -3.72 -7.37
C VAL A 137 -3.88 -3.45 -8.88
N ARG A 138 -3.43 -2.27 -9.34
CA ARG A 138 -3.41 -1.96 -10.78
C ARG A 138 -2.37 -2.79 -11.54
N ASP A 139 -1.22 -3.02 -10.92
CA ASP A 139 -0.16 -3.83 -11.49
C ASP A 139 -0.58 -5.31 -11.55
N SER A 140 -1.45 -5.77 -10.65
CA SER A 140 -1.95 -7.14 -10.62
C SER A 140 -2.91 -7.49 -11.77
N ASP A 141 -3.66 -6.50 -12.28
CA ASP A 141 -4.48 -6.60 -13.50
C ASP A 141 -3.65 -6.43 -14.80
N ARG A 142 -2.40 -5.95 -14.70
CA ARG A 142 -1.54 -5.75 -15.89
C ARG A 142 -1.11 -7.11 -16.43
N PRO A 143 -1.27 -7.40 -17.74
CA PRO A 143 -0.75 -8.65 -18.30
C PRO A 143 0.76 -8.76 -18.06
N PRO A 144 1.30 -9.98 -17.83
CA PRO A 144 2.73 -10.18 -17.66
C PRO A 144 3.43 -9.57 -18.87
N ALA A 145 4.45 -8.76 -18.60
CA ALA A 145 5.23 -8.17 -19.67
C ALA A 145 5.75 -9.31 -20.57
N PRO A 146 5.74 -9.15 -21.90
CA PRO A 146 6.40 -10.12 -22.77
C PRO A 146 7.84 -10.27 -22.27
N GLU A 147 8.32 -11.52 -22.16
CA GLU A 147 9.72 -11.79 -21.83
C GLU A 147 10.57 -10.92 -22.75
N VAL A 148 11.34 -10.00 -22.15
CA VAL A 148 12.33 -9.24 -22.91
C VAL A 148 13.23 -10.29 -23.54
N PRO A 149 13.42 -10.30 -24.87
CA PRO A 149 14.31 -11.23 -25.51
C PRO A 149 15.63 -11.19 -24.76
N GLN A 150 16.07 -12.32 -24.20
CA GLN A 150 17.38 -12.39 -23.59
C GLN A 150 18.38 -12.18 -24.72
N VAL A 151 18.88 -10.96 -24.85
CA VAL A 151 19.90 -10.62 -25.83
C VAL A 151 21.14 -11.41 -25.44
N ASP A 152 21.64 -12.25 -26.34
CA ASP A 152 22.87 -13.00 -26.10
C ASP A 152 23.99 -11.98 -25.86
N PRO A 153 24.70 -12.05 -24.71
CA PRO A 153 25.82 -11.15 -24.42
C PRO A 153 26.86 -11.12 -25.55
N ARG A 154 27.01 -12.23 -26.30
CA ARG A 154 27.93 -12.31 -27.44
C ARG A 154 27.44 -11.55 -28.66
N GLU A 155 26.13 -11.46 -28.86
CA GLU A 155 25.53 -10.65 -29.93
C GLU A 155 25.67 -9.15 -29.60
N LEU A 156 25.44 -8.79 -28.34
CA LEU A 156 25.64 -7.43 -27.82
C LEU A 156 27.10 -6.97 -27.93
N ASP A 157 28.05 -7.83 -27.56
CA ASP A 157 29.48 -7.55 -27.71
C ASP A 157 29.86 -7.41 -29.20
N ALA A 158 29.32 -8.25 -30.08
CA ALA A 158 29.58 -8.15 -31.52
C ALA A 158 29.02 -6.87 -32.13
N GLU A 159 27.82 -6.43 -31.73
CA GLU A 159 27.24 -5.15 -32.15
C GLU A 159 28.05 -3.96 -31.62
N LEU A 160 28.54 -4.04 -30.38
CA LEU A 160 29.35 -3.00 -29.78
C LEU A 160 30.72 -2.91 -30.46
N ASP A 161 31.35 -4.04 -30.77
CA ASP A 161 32.61 -4.12 -31.51
C ASP A 161 32.48 -3.58 -32.95
N GLU A 162 31.33 -3.80 -33.59
CA GLU A 162 31.02 -3.23 -34.91
C GLU A 162 30.84 -1.70 -34.84
N LEU A 163 30.17 -1.22 -33.79
CA LEU A 163 29.93 0.21 -33.58
C LEU A 163 31.20 0.97 -33.22
N LEU A 164 32.09 0.36 -32.44
CA LEU A 164 33.36 0.91 -32.00
C LEU A 164 34.49 0.74 -33.02
N ARG A 165 34.25 0.00 -34.11
CA ARG A 165 35.24 -0.15 -35.18
C ARG A 165 35.52 1.20 -35.82
N ASP A 166 36.81 1.53 -35.92
CA ASP A 166 37.31 2.77 -36.50
C ASP A 166 36.73 2.97 -37.91
N PRO A 167 36.03 4.09 -38.20
CA PRO A 167 35.42 4.34 -39.50
C PRO A 167 36.44 4.33 -40.65
N ALA A 168 37.72 4.55 -40.37
CA ALA A 168 38.82 4.45 -41.34
C ALA A 168 39.14 3.00 -41.78
N SER A 169 38.69 1.99 -41.01
CA SER A 169 38.89 0.56 -41.29
C SER A 169 37.70 -0.08 -42.02
N ARG A 170 36.63 0.68 -42.31
CA ARG A 170 35.55 0.24 -43.18
C ARG A 170 36.09 0.15 -44.60
N THR A 171 36.65 -1.01 -44.94
CA THR A 171 36.98 -1.36 -46.32
C THR A 171 35.72 -1.14 -47.15
N LEU A 172 35.81 -0.18 -48.06
CA LEU A 172 34.81 0.08 -49.08
C LEU A 172 34.62 -1.22 -49.88
N GLU A 173 33.59 -2.00 -49.53
CA GLU A 173 32.82 -2.69 -50.56
C GLU A 173 32.48 -1.64 -51.63
N PRO A 174 32.68 -1.90 -52.93
CA PRO A 174 32.43 -0.92 -53.96
C PRO A 174 30.94 -0.64 -54.02
N ALA A 175 30.50 0.34 -53.25
CA ALA A 175 29.25 1.04 -53.46
C ALA A 175 29.29 1.54 -54.91
N GLN A 176 28.47 0.93 -55.75
CA GLN A 176 28.14 1.49 -57.04
C GLN A 176 27.72 2.94 -56.81
N ALA A 177 28.43 3.83 -57.49
CA ALA A 177 28.25 5.26 -57.42
C ALA A 177 26.80 5.65 -57.73
N GLY A 178 26.07 6.00 -56.67
CA GLY A 178 24.89 6.86 -56.71
C GLY A 178 25.22 8.13 -55.94
N SER A 179 25.59 9.18 -56.67
CA SER A 179 25.93 10.50 -56.14
C SER A 179 24.79 11.15 -55.33
N PRO A 180 25.10 12.14 -54.47
CA PRO A 180 24.34 12.47 -53.27
C PRO A 180 23.23 13.50 -53.53
N SER A 181 22.14 13.42 -52.78
CA SER A 181 21.21 14.53 -52.58
C SER A 181 21.43 15.13 -51.20
N GLN A 182 21.67 16.44 -51.20
CA GLN A 182 21.90 17.32 -50.07
C GLN A 182 20.66 17.53 -49.17
N ALA A 183 20.92 18.22 -48.05
CA ALA A 183 20.02 18.86 -47.07
C ALA A 183 19.74 17.96 -45.85
N ASP A 184 19.92 18.38 -44.60
CA ASP A 184 19.95 19.72 -44.02
C ASP A 184 20.54 19.60 -42.60
N GLU A 185 21.69 20.21 -42.31
CA GLU A 185 22.23 20.31 -40.94
C GLU A 185 21.82 21.65 -40.33
N GLY A 186 20.73 21.64 -39.56
CA GLY A 186 20.42 22.70 -38.61
C GLY A 186 21.09 22.42 -37.25
N PRO A 187 21.74 23.40 -36.60
CA PRO A 187 22.33 23.19 -35.28
C PRO A 187 21.23 23.03 -34.23
N ILE A 188 21.19 21.87 -33.57
CA ILE A 188 20.32 21.61 -32.41
C ILE A 188 20.91 22.40 -31.23
N THR A 189 20.50 23.65 -31.04
CA THR A 189 20.73 24.37 -29.79
C THR A 189 19.88 23.75 -28.70
N GLU A 190 20.55 23.00 -27.83
CA GLU A 190 20.08 22.43 -26.58
C GLU A 190 19.54 23.55 -25.66
N ARG A 191 18.22 23.70 -25.59
CA ARG A 191 17.56 24.56 -24.59
C ARG A 191 17.15 23.72 -23.40
N ILE A 192 18.11 23.45 -22.53
CA ILE A 192 17.85 22.97 -21.16
C ILE A 192 17.09 24.09 -20.42
N ARG A 193 15.78 23.92 -20.26
CA ARG A 193 14.92 24.84 -19.49
C ARG A 193 14.89 24.37 -18.03
N MET A 194 15.84 24.85 -17.23
CA MET A 194 15.76 24.80 -15.77
C MET A 194 14.61 25.71 -15.30
N PRO A 195 13.62 25.25 -14.51
CA PRO A 195 12.76 26.15 -13.77
C PRO A 195 13.52 26.67 -12.55
N THR A 196 14.07 27.87 -12.70
CA THR A 196 14.54 28.71 -11.59
C THR A 196 13.34 29.29 -10.85
N GLY A 197 13.42 29.30 -9.52
CA GLY A 197 12.30 29.60 -8.62
C GLY A 197 11.74 31.02 -8.71
N GLY A 198 10.54 31.16 -8.14
CA GLY A 198 9.88 32.46 -7.94
C GLY A 198 8.95 32.39 -6.73
N ALA A 199 9.46 32.84 -5.58
CA ALA A 199 8.64 33.21 -4.44
C ALA A 199 8.05 34.62 -4.67
N SER A 200 6.75 34.77 -4.38
CA SER A 200 6.11 36.00 -3.84
C SER A 200 4.67 35.65 -3.50
N ARG A 201 4.32 35.50 -2.22
CA ARG A 201 3.80 36.57 -1.34
C ARG A 201 2.69 37.40 -1.97
N THR A 202 1.46 37.07 -1.58
CA THR A 202 0.42 38.05 -1.27
C THR A 202 -0.31 37.56 -0.03
N GLY A 203 -0.10 38.25 1.09
CA GLY A 203 -0.96 38.12 2.26
C GLY A 203 -2.24 38.91 2.07
N THR A 204 -3.30 38.50 2.76
CA THR A 204 -4.31 39.43 3.27
C THR A 204 -4.91 38.81 4.53
N ALA A 205 -4.73 39.51 5.64
CA ALA A 205 -5.42 39.30 6.89
C ALA A 205 -6.77 40.03 6.87
N ALA A 206 -7.78 39.39 7.44
CA ALA A 206 -8.96 39.96 8.09
C ALA A 206 -9.45 38.81 9.00
N ASP A 207 -9.27 38.81 10.31
CA ASP A 207 -9.69 39.78 11.33
C ASP A 207 -11.15 40.23 11.18
N THR A 208 -12.01 39.51 11.90
CA THR A 208 -13.13 39.98 12.75
C THR A 208 -13.64 38.70 13.42
N GLY A 209 -13.56 38.45 14.72
CA GLY A 209 -13.83 39.37 15.82
C GLY A 209 -15.12 38.89 16.52
N THR A 210 -15.08 38.85 17.85
CA THR A 210 -16.22 38.77 18.79
C THR A 210 -16.63 37.37 19.27
N GLY A 211 -15.93 36.91 20.31
CA GLY A 211 -16.37 37.15 21.70
C GLY A 211 -17.42 36.20 22.32
N PRO A 212 -17.41 36.05 23.65
CA PRO A 212 -17.86 34.87 24.38
C PRO A 212 -19.24 35.05 25.02
N ASP A 213 -19.89 33.98 25.50
CA ASP A 213 -20.30 33.85 26.91
C ASP A 213 -21.04 32.52 27.26
N PRO A 214 -21.18 32.20 28.57
CA PRO A 214 -21.44 30.88 29.14
C PRO A 214 -22.82 30.75 29.83
N GLY A 215 -23.04 29.60 30.49
CA GLY A 215 -24.16 29.35 31.43
C GLY A 215 -25.31 28.57 30.77
N THR A 216 -26.00 27.62 31.39
CA THR A 216 -26.34 27.41 32.82
C THR A 216 -26.90 25.97 32.90
N ALA A 217 -26.27 25.03 33.60
CA ALA A 217 -26.62 24.51 34.93
C ALA A 217 -28.09 24.08 35.20
N THR A 218 -28.20 22.91 35.85
CA THR A 218 -29.22 22.42 36.82
C THR A 218 -30.35 21.47 36.36
N GLY A 219 -30.62 20.48 37.23
CA GLY A 219 -31.74 19.54 37.23
C GLY A 219 -31.29 18.08 37.28
N THR A 220 -30.67 17.57 38.35
CA THR A 220 -31.36 16.88 39.48
C THR A 220 -32.76 16.37 39.14
N ASP A 221 -32.91 15.05 39.03
CA ASP A 221 -34.10 14.40 39.59
C ASP A 221 -33.72 13.10 40.29
N THR A 222 -34.33 12.94 41.45
CA THR A 222 -34.13 11.96 42.50
C THR A 222 -35.50 11.39 42.81
N GLY A 223 -35.59 10.06 42.90
CA GLY A 223 -36.75 9.36 43.47
C GLY A 223 -37.05 8.08 42.72
N SER A 224 -36.80 6.90 43.32
CA SER A 224 -37.77 6.14 44.14
C SER A 224 -38.95 5.66 43.28
N ASP A 225 -39.33 4.38 43.25
CA ASP A 225 -39.67 3.61 44.44
C ASP A 225 -40.04 2.15 44.07
N THR A 226 -39.84 1.26 45.04
CA THR A 226 -40.64 0.04 45.38
C THR A 226 -40.87 -1.13 44.42
N GLY A 227 -40.71 -2.35 44.99
CA GLY A 227 -41.44 -3.58 44.66
C GLY A 227 -40.53 -4.80 44.48
N ALA A 228 -39.98 -5.43 45.53
CA ALA A 228 -40.61 -6.36 46.47
C ALA A 228 -41.16 -7.64 45.83
N ASP A 229 -40.58 -8.79 46.26
CA ASP A 229 -41.22 -10.10 46.50
C ASP A 229 -41.85 -10.85 45.30
N ALA A 230 -41.93 -12.17 45.23
CA ALA A 230 -41.55 -13.32 46.05
C ALA A 230 -41.56 -14.53 45.08
N ALA A 231 -40.60 -15.45 45.17
CA ALA A 231 -40.75 -16.77 45.78
C ALA A 231 -41.36 -17.89 44.90
N ALA A 232 -40.65 -19.02 45.00
CA ALA A 232 -41.10 -20.43 44.93
C ALA A 232 -41.53 -21.00 43.57
#